data_AF-A0A7V5N3V5-F1
#
_entry.id   AF-A0A7V5N3V5-F1
#
_cell.length_a   1.000
_cell.length_b   1.000
_cell.length_c   1.000
_cell.angle_alpha   90.00
_cell.angle_beta   90.00
_cell.angle_gamma   90.00
#
_symmetry.space_group_name_H-M   'P 1'
#
loop_
_entity.id
_entity.type
_entity.pdbx_description
1 polymer ?
#
loop_
_entity_poly.entity_id
_entity_poly.type
_entity_poly.pdbx_seq_one_letter_code
_entity_poly.pdbx_strand_id
1 'polypeptide(L)'
;RLAVNGEDLPDEPEGVYFSVDLLAPAVFQRQGVPTLVPTLVIEGQCLEPLFWMTRPDMASGWSTAWGLPKPTHLAARMGSVYVFCWRGQADALVSALEAVEAQGIGERTDESFGECLVCHPFHKEVEKA
;
A
#
# COMPACT_ATOMS: atom_id res chain seq x y z
N ARG A 1 -23.01 5.15 -0.43
CA ARG A 1 -23.96 4.36 0.39
C ARG A 1 -23.85 2.92 -0.11
N LEU A 2 -22.91 2.13 0.42
CA LEU A 2 -22.80 0.71 0.10
C LEU A 2 -23.63 -0.02 1.17
N ALA A 3 -24.88 -0.32 0.84
CA ALA A 3 -25.64 -1.31 1.58
C ALA A 3 -25.32 -2.65 0.90
N VAL A 4 -24.46 -3.44 1.52
CA VAL A 4 -24.33 -4.86 1.16
C VAL A 4 -25.42 -5.57 1.95
N ASN A 5 -26.35 -6.23 1.24
CA ASN A 5 -27.30 -7.13 1.88
C ASN A 5 -26.47 -8.28 2.47
N GLY A 6 -26.56 -8.50 3.78
CA GLY A 6 -25.76 -9.51 4.48
C GLY A 6 -26.00 -10.95 4.01
N GLU A 7 -27.03 -11.19 3.18
CA GLU A 7 -27.40 -12.51 2.66
C GLU A 7 -26.52 -13.00 1.49
N ASP A 8 -25.70 -12.13 0.87
CA ASP A 8 -24.81 -12.47 -0.26
C ASP A 8 -23.31 -12.58 0.14
N LEU A 9 -22.98 -12.49 1.43
CA LEU A 9 -21.60 -12.62 1.88
C LEU A 9 -21.25 -14.12 2.07
N PRO A 10 -20.08 -14.57 1.60
CA PRO A 10 -19.64 -15.93 1.86
C PRO A 10 -19.46 -16.15 3.38
N ASP A 11 -19.79 -17.35 3.85
CA ASP A 11 -19.70 -17.73 5.27
C ASP A 11 -18.25 -17.68 5.79
N GLU A 12 -17.27 -17.85 4.89
CA GLU A 12 -15.84 -17.79 5.19
C GLU A 12 -15.13 -16.82 4.25
N PRO A 13 -14.07 -16.12 4.71
CA PRO A 13 -13.25 -15.28 3.85
C PRO A 13 -12.53 -16.12 2.80
N GLU A 14 -12.51 -15.67 1.54
CA GLU A 14 -11.85 -16.37 0.43
C GLU A 14 -10.30 -16.46 0.56
N GLY A 15 -9.73 -15.76 1.54
CA GLY A 15 -8.30 -15.68 1.78
C GLY A 15 -7.98 -14.79 2.98
N VAL A 16 -6.69 -14.53 3.17
CA VAL A 16 -6.20 -13.62 4.20
C VAL A 16 -6.21 -12.20 3.66
N TYR A 17 -7.00 -11.34 4.29
CA TYR A 17 -7.07 -9.92 3.96
C TYR A 17 -6.11 -9.12 4.83
N PHE A 18 -5.44 -8.15 4.23
CA PHE A 18 -4.55 -7.24 4.94
C PHE A 18 -4.58 -5.84 4.31
N SER A 19 -4.32 -4.82 5.13
CA SER A 19 -4.15 -3.45 4.65
C SER A 19 -2.68 -3.09 4.54
N VAL A 20 -2.36 -2.17 3.64
CA VAL A 20 -1.11 -1.43 3.61
C VAL A 20 -1.44 0.05 3.69
N ASP A 21 -0.92 0.70 4.72
CA ASP A 21 -1.19 2.08 5.07
C ASP A 21 0.08 2.91 4.83
N LEU A 22 0.02 3.92 3.97
CA LEU A 22 1.17 4.77 3.66
C LEU A 22 1.49 5.73 4.81
N LEU A 23 2.70 5.61 5.36
CA LEU A 23 3.27 6.52 6.36
C LEU A 23 4.07 7.67 5.73
N ALA A 24 4.46 7.54 4.46
CA ALA A 24 5.00 8.60 3.61
C ALA A 24 4.33 8.57 2.23
N PRO A 25 4.41 9.63 1.41
CA PRO A 25 3.97 9.55 0.02
C PRO A 25 4.73 8.44 -0.72
N ALA A 26 4.10 7.81 -1.70
CA ALA A 26 4.70 6.70 -2.44
C ALA A 26 4.59 6.90 -3.95
N VAL A 27 5.66 6.63 -4.69
CA VAL A 27 5.69 6.74 -6.15
C VAL A 27 5.44 5.36 -6.74
N PHE A 28 4.41 5.24 -7.58
CA PHE A 28 4.07 3.99 -8.25
C PHE A 28 4.02 4.16 -9.75
N GLN A 29 4.46 3.11 -10.45
CA GLN A 29 4.34 3.00 -11.89
C GLN A 29 3.85 1.62 -12.28
N ARG A 30 3.07 1.56 -13.35
CA ARG A 30 2.65 0.32 -13.99
C ARG A 30 3.04 0.40 -15.45
N GLN A 31 3.98 -0.46 -15.86
CA GLN A 31 4.49 -0.49 -17.23
C GLN A 31 4.98 0.90 -17.72
N GLY A 32 5.66 1.64 -16.84
CA GLY A 32 6.16 3.00 -17.12
C GLY A 32 5.10 4.11 -17.07
N VAL A 33 3.85 3.79 -16.74
CA VAL A 33 2.78 4.77 -16.58
C VAL A 33 2.60 5.08 -15.08
N PRO A 34 2.67 6.35 -14.65
CA PRO A 34 2.42 6.73 -13.27
C PRO A 34 1.01 6.33 -12.81
N THR A 35 0.92 5.84 -11.57
CA THR A 35 -0.35 5.44 -10.96
C THR A 35 -0.37 5.79 -9.47
N LEU A 36 -1.55 5.78 -8.85
CA LEU A 36 -1.72 5.89 -7.40
C LEU A 36 -1.94 4.53 -6.74
N VAL A 37 -1.98 3.45 -7.51
CA VAL A 37 -2.35 2.11 -7.05
C VAL A 37 -1.13 1.20 -7.14
N PRO A 38 -0.61 0.71 -6.00
CA PRO A 38 0.51 -0.21 -5.97
C PRO A 38 0.12 -1.60 -6.45
N THR A 39 1.13 -2.35 -6.84
CA THR A 39 1.07 -3.80 -7.02
C THR A 39 2.08 -4.41 -6.06
N LEU A 40 1.69 -5.45 -5.31
CA LEU A 40 2.62 -6.20 -4.46
C LEU A 40 3.03 -7.48 -5.15
N VAL A 41 4.26 -7.94 -4.90
CA VAL A 41 4.72 -9.25 -5.37
C VAL A 41 5.05 -10.09 -4.14
N ILE A 42 4.28 -11.16 -3.92
CA ILE A 42 4.42 -12.07 -2.79
C ILE A 42 4.58 -13.48 -3.35
N GLU A 43 5.69 -14.15 -3.05
CA GLU A 43 6.01 -15.50 -3.59
C GLU A 43 5.86 -15.60 -5.12
N GLY A 44 6.25 -14.54 -5.84
CA GLY A 44 6.13 -14.45 -7.30
C GLY A 44 4.71 -14.20 -7.82
N GLN A 45 3.71 -14.10 -6.95
CA GLN A 45 2.35 -13.72 -7.31
C GLN A 45 2.19 -12.21 -7.27
N CYS A 46 1.56 -11.67 -8.32
CA CYS A 46 1.24 -10.26 -8.45
C CYS A 46 -0.12 -9.99 -7.81
N LEU A 47 -0.14 -9.20 -6.73
CA LEU A 47 -1.34 -8.81 -6.01
C LEU A 47 -1.73 -7.38 -6.34
N GLU A 48 -2.97 -7.24 -6.80
CA GLU A 48 -3.66 -5.96 -6.95
C GLU A 48 -4.54 -5.70 -5.72
N PRO A 49 -4.70 -4.44 -5.29
CA PRO A 49 -5.60 -4.15 -4.19
C PRO A 49 -7.05 -4.35 -4.61
N LEU A 50 -7.84 -4.96 -3.73
CA LEU A 50 -9.28 -5.14 -3.89
C LEU A 50 -10.04 -3.83 -3.58
N PHE A 51 -9.49 -3.03 -2.69
CA PHE A 51 -10.05 -1.75 -2.29
C PHE A 51 -8.91 -0.77 -1.99
N TRP A 52 -9.13 0.51 -2.26
CA TRP A 52 -8.19 1.55 -1.88
C TRP A 52 -8.89 2.89 -1.64
N MET A 53 -8.30 3.67 -0.73
CA MET A 53 -8.63 5.06 -0.53
C MET A 53 -7.34 5.88 -0.59
N THR A 54 -7.18 6.63 -1.66
CA THR A 54 -5.96 7.40 -1.94
C THR A 54 -6.29 8.76 -2.54
N ARG A 55 -5.32 9.67 -2.46
CA ARG A 55 -5.33 10.97 -3.14
C ARG A 55 -3.98 11.20 -3.79
N PRO A 56 -3.93 11.95 -4.90
CA PRO A 56 -2.66 12.33 -5.48
C PRO A 56 -1.88 13.29 -4.57
N ASP A 57 -0.56 13.21 -4.68
CA ASP A 57 0.44 14.10 -4.14
C ASP A 57 1.61 14.21 -5.14
N MET A 58 2.66 14.97 -4.82
CA MET A 58 3.84 15.13 -5.66
C MET A 58 5.12 14.73 -4.94
N ALA A 59 5.86 13.79 -5.52
CA ALA A 59 7.21 13.46 -5.10
C ALA A 59 8.21 14.39 -5.77
N SER A 60 8.58 15.48 -5.08
CA SER A 60 9.52 16.50 -5.53
C SER A 60 10.62 16.75 -4.50
N GLY A 61 11.55 17.66 -4.77
CA GLY A 61 12.57 18.04 -3.80
C GLY A 61 13.77 18.73 -4.44
N TRP A 62 14.85 18.87 -3.66
CA TRP A 62 16.11 19.46 -4.11
C TRP A 62 17.26 18.47 -3.97
N SER A 63 18.13 18.40 -4.98
CA SER A 63 19.38 17.63 -4.93
C SER A 63 20.54 18.57 -4.62
N THR A 64 21.11 18.46 -3.43
CA THR A 64 22.32 19.22 -3.05
C THR A 64 23.53 18.82 -3.89
N ALA A 65 23.66 17.54 -4.22
CA ALA A 65 24.74 17.01 -5.05
C ALA A 65 24.72 17.57 -6.48
N TRP A 66 23.54 17.87 -7.03
CA TRP A 66 23.40 18.43 -8.39
C TRP A 66 23.21 19.95 -8.40
N GLY A 67 22.85 20.55 -7.26
CA GLY A 67 22.49 21.97 -7.17
C GLY A 67 21.22 22.31 -7.96
N LEU A 68 20.31 21.34 -8.13
CA LEU A 68 19.10 21.45 -8.97
C LEU A 68 17.89 20.78 -8.30
N PRO A 69 16.65 21.15 -8.68
CA PRO A 69 15.45 20.41 -8.29
C PRO A 69 15.52 18.95 -8.76
N LYS A 70 15.03 18.03 -7.92
CA LYS A 70 14.82 16.64 -8.30
C LYS A 70 13.66 16.52 -9.29
N PRO A 71 13.64 15.51 -10.17
CA PRO A 71 12.49 15.25 -11.03
C PRO A 71 11.21 15.02 -10.22
N THR A 72 10.16 15.72 -10.62
CA THR A 72 8.86 15.64 -9.96
C THR A 72 8.05 14.47 -10.51
N HIS A 73 7.55 13.60 -9.62
CA HIS A 73 6.71 12.46 -9.98
C HIS A 73 5.33 12.56 -9.31
N LEU A 74 4.32 11.94 -9.93
CA LEU A 74 3.04 11.68 -9.28
C LEU A 74 3.28 10.72 -8.11
N ALA A 75 2.67 11.01 -6.96
CA ALA A 75 2.73 10.15 -5.79
C ALA A 75 1.33 9.88 -5.24
N ALA A 76 1.15 8.71 -4.62
CA ALA A 76 0.07 8.48 -3.68
C ALA A 76 0.40 9.20 -2.37
N ARG A 77 -0.58 9.88 -1.80
CA ARG A 77 -0.42 10.68 -0.57
C ARG A 77 -0.21 9.80 0.66
N MET A 78 0.57 10.29 1.63
CA MET A 78 0.57 9.76 3.00
C MET A 78 -0.86 9.65 3.56
N GLY A 79 -1.13 8.58 4.30
CA GLY A 79 -2.46 8.22 4.80
C GLY A 79 -3.36 7.53 3.76
N SER A 80 -2.84 7.19 2.57
CA SER A 80 -3.54 6.29 1.65
C SER A 80 -3.56 4.87 2.21
N VAL A 81 -4.64 4.15 1.93
CA VAL A 81 -4.86 2.77 2.39
C VAL A 81 -5.19 1.88 1.20
N TYR A 82 -4.59 0.70 1.15
CA TYR A 82 -4.80 -0.32 0.13
C TYR A 82 -5.09 -1.66 0.80
N VAL A 83 -6.16 -2.34 0.39
CA VAL A 83 -6.56 -3.64 0.94
C VAL A 83 -6.32 -4.72 -0.09
N PHE A 84 -5.62 -5.78 0.30
CA PHE A 84 -5.27 -6.92 -0.53
C PHE A 84 -5.89 -8.20 0.02
N CYS A 85 -5.92 -9.25 -0.81
CA CYS A 85 -6.30 -10.60 -0.41
C CYS A 85 -5.24 -11.59 -0.89
N TRP A 86 -4.77 -12.42 0.03
CA TRP A 86 -3.81 -13.49 -0.21
C TRP A 86 -4.49 -14.84 -0.10
N ARG A 87 -4.32 -15.69 -1.11
CA ARG A 87 -4.89 -17.06 -1.17
C ARG A 87 -3.84 -18.17 -1.04
N GLY A 88 -2.60 -17.83 -0.73
CA GLY A 88 -1.51 -18.80 -0.51
C GLY A 88 -1.32 -19.15 0.97
N GLN A 89 -0.15 -19.71 1.32
CA GLN A 89 0.17 -20.08 2.70
C GLN A 89 0.41 -18.85 3.58
N ALA A 90 -0.08 -18.88 4.82
CA ALA A 90 -0.01 -17.75 5.74
C ALA A 90 1.42 -17.39 6.18
N ASP A 91 2.29 -18.39 6.43
CA ASP A 91 3.66 -18.14 6.89
C ASP A 91 4.51 -17.36 5.86
N ALA A 92 4.30 -17.67 4.58
CA ALA A 92 4.94 -16.95 3.47
C ALA A 92 4.45 -15.50 3.38
N LEU A 93 3.17 -15.26 3.68
CA LEU A 93 2.60 -13.92 3.72
C LEU A 93 3.24 -13.08 4.82
N VAL A 94 3.35 -13.61 6.05
CA VAL A 94 3.91 -12.86 7.19
C VAL A 94 5.33 -12.37 6.86
N SER A 95 6.19 -13.26 6.37
CA SER A 95 7.59 -12.92 6.05
C SER A 95 7.67 -11.86 4.93
N ALA A 96 6.78 -11.95 3.93
CA ALA A 96 6.72 -10.97 2.85
C ALA A 96 6.22 -9.60 3.35
N LEU A 97 5.23 -9.58 4.26
CA LEU A 97 4.70 -8.34 4.82
C LEU A 97 5.72 -7.63 5.73
N GLU A 98 6.50 -8.38 6.51
CA GLU A 98 7.61 -7.82 7.28
C GLU A 98 8.65 -7.16 6.37
N ALA A 99 8.99 -7.80 5.24
CA ALA A 99 9.89 -7.22 4.25
C ALA A 99 9.32 -5.95 3.62
N VAL A 100 8.02 -5.92 3.34
CA VAL A 100 7.30 -4.74 2.83
C VAL A 100 7.38 -3.57 3.82
N GLU A 101 7.14 -3.80 5.11
CA GLU A 101 7.27 -2.73 6.12
C GLU A 101 8.72 -2.25 6.28
N ALA A 102 9.69 -3.17 6.22
CA ALA A 102 11.10 -2.83 6.39
C ALA A 102 11.69 -2.05 5.20
N GLN A 103 11.21 -2.32 3.98
CA GLN A 103 11.77 -1.77 2.73
C GLN A 103 10.95 -0.62 2.16
N GLY A 104 9.68 -0.50 2.56
CA GLY A 104 8.70 0.37 1.92
C GLY A 104 8.22 -0.18 0.57
N ILE A 105 7.24 0.52 -0.02
CA ILE A 105 6.61 0.14 -1.30
C ILE A 105 6.77 1.21 -2.38
N GLY A 106 6.88 0.76 -3.62
CA GLY A 106 7.00 1.63 -4.79
C GLY A 106 8.45 2.01 -5.09
N GLU A 107 8.62 3.17 -5.72
CA GLU A 107 9.92 3.69 -6.13
C GLU A 107 10.45 4.73 -5.13
N ARG A 108 11.78 4.95 -5.17
CA ARG A 108 12.48 6.00 -4.41
C ARG A 108 12.37 5.82 -2.89
N THR A 109 12.36 4.58 -2.42
CA THR A 109 12.32 4.26 -0.98
C THR A 109 13.59 4.69 -0.24
N ASP A 110 14.71 4.79 -0.95
CA ASP A 110 15.97 5.38 -0.49
C ASP A 110 15.90 6.91 -0.27
N GLU A 111 14.82 7.55 -0.73
CA GLU A 111 14.51 8.96 -0.50
C GLU A 111 13.36 9.18 0.51
N SER A 112 13.05 8.17 1.32
CA SER A 112 11.94 8.17 2.31
C SER A 112 10.54 8.25 1.70
N PHE A 113 10.37 7.89 0.42
CA PHE A 113 9.06 7.59 -0.14
C PHE A 113 8.66 6.14 0.17
N GLY A 114 7.36 5.85 0.15
CA GLY A 114 6.89 4.47 0.22
C GLY A 114 6.91 3.82 1.60
N GLU A 115 7.33 4.53 2.65
CA GLU A 115 7.19 4.04 4.02
C GLU A 115 5.73 3.67 4.30
N CYS A 116 5.51 2.48 4.87
CA CYS A 116 4.18 1.94 5.08
C CYS A 116 4.11 1.07 6.34
N LEU A 117 2.90 0.88 6.84
CA LEU A 117 2.58 -0.07 7.89
C LEU A 117 1.49 -1.02 7.41
N VAL A 118 1.64 -2.30 7.70
CA VAL A 118 0.69 -3.34 7.38
C VAL A 118 -0.30 -3.49 8.54
N CYS A 119 -1.60 -3.56 8.23
CA CYS A 119 -2.65 -3.74 9.22
C CYS A 119 -2.55 -2.74 10.38
N HIS A 120 -2.46 -1.45 10.05
CA HIS A 120 -2.27 -0.41 11.05
C HIS A 120 -3.29 -0.54 12.21
N PRO A 121 -2.85 -0.43 13.49
CA PRO A 121 -3.75 -0.58 14.64
C PRO A 121 -4.99 0.31 14.68
N PHE A 122 -5.07 1.40 13.90
CA PHE A 122 -6.26 2.26 13.88
C PHE A 122 -7.47 1.56 13.22
N HIS A 123 -7.25 0.50 12.45
CA HIS A 123 -8.31 -0.32 11.87
C HIS A 123 -9.01 -1.21 12.89
N LYS A 124 -8.43 -1.37 14.10
CA LYS A 124 -9.04 -2.17 15.16
C LYS A 124 -10.18 -1.40 15.81
N GLU A 125 -11.26 -2.11 16.12
CA GLU A 125 -12.35 -1.55 16.91
C GLU A 125 -11.79 -1.08 18.27
N VAL A 126 -12.10 0.17 18.63
CA VAL A 126 -11.72 0.73 19.93
C VAL A 126 -12.91 0.52 20.85
N GLU A 127 -12.78 -0.36 21.85
CA GLU A 127 -13.75 -0.43 22.93
C GLU A 127 -13.78 0.94 23.64
N LYS A 128 -14.96 1.54 23.75
CA LYS A 128 -15.13 2.79 24.49
C LYS A 128 -14.89 2.50 25.98
N ALA A 129 -13.94 3.21 26.58
CA ALA A 129 -13.71 3.23 28.02
C ALA A 129 -14.90 3.83 28.79
#